data_AF-A0A348Z1X4-F1
#
_entry.id   AF-A0A348Z1X4-F1
#
_cell.length_a   1.000
_cell.length_b   1.000
_cell.length_c   1.000
_cell.angle_alpha   90.00
_cell.angle_beta   90.00
_cell.angle_gamma   90.00
#
_symmetry.space_group_name_H-M   'P 1'
#
loop_
_entity.id
_entity.type
_entity.pdbx_description
1 polymer ?
#
loop_
_entity_poly.entity_id
_entity_poly.type
_entity_poly.pdbx_seq_one_letter_code
_entity_poly.pdbx_strand_id
1 'polypeptide(L)'
;MIKAIKFELRKNIKSKKNKLLCLGFIIYVIVFTISLVYKEKEYDKNQHTVCEYNLIEYGSIISYNTMLLKGVDDSSELYKKIQKESNFYQSQHSSDMIINRVFSKKIKGHKSLLEDEVNFTKALKIKYASMKEAYENGVIDDEFLEERGLSINQVERDIEYIDNLLQSKTPIIVNPYTLNGANFLKNFFTGSNLIIILIFILLFTIDSYALELREDSYKTLYTSPIKRKSILLSKILASYTLVCFILLMVLAIAFVVVSLIFGWGKLLYPLSINEGVTNLNPIITNMNQGFIQLYKLIIVDFVNFMVLVLFVIVFSTSLSVRTNSEMLSFGVLLTIIMLSYIMHSIDAFMNANRLFNPIYHIFYEDLMSSQLKVNHSYGILLQLLLSTLIIVITTFKFKNKDLVGIRGE
;
A
#
# COMPACT_ATOMS: atom_id res chain seq x y z
N MET A 1 -1.90 -20.36 32.26
CA MET A 1 -1.66 -19.67 30.97
C MET A 1 -1.61 -18.15 31.12
N ILE A 2 -2.65 -17.49 31.64
CA ILE A 2 -2.68 -16.02 31.83
C ILE A 2 -1.48 -15.50 32.64
N LYS A 3 -1.12 -16.17 33.76
CA LYS A 3 0.07 -15.80 34.56
C LYS A 3 1.38 -15.84 33.74
N ALA A 4 1.52 -16.82 32.84
CA ALA A 4 2.69 -16.95 31.97
C ALA A 4 2.73 -15.84 30.90
N ILE A 5 1.58 -15.52 30.29
CA ILE A 5 1.47 -14.40 29.34
C ILE A 5 1.84 -13.07 30.01
N LYS A 6 1.32 -12.81 31.22
CA LYS A 6 1.62 -11.59 31.98
C LYS A 6 3.10 -11.48 32.35
N PHE A 7 3.74 -12.60 32.65
CA PHE A 7 5.17 -12.65 32.92
C PHE A 7 5.99 -12.29 31.67
N GLU A 8 5.71 -12.95 30.55
CA GLU A 8 6.39 -12.69 29.27
C GLU A 8 6.19 -11.24 28.77
N LEU A 9 4.97 -10.71 28.91
CA LEU A 9 4.69 -9.30 28.59
C LEU A 9 5.54 -8.34 29.42
N ARG A 10 5.58 -8.53 30.75
CA ARG A 10 6.39 -7.67 31.64
C ARG A 10 7.88 -7.74 31.31
N LYS A 11 8.38 -8.94 30.99
CA LYS A 11 9.76 -9.16 30.56
C LYS A 11 10.06 -8.34 29.29
N ASN A 12 9.22 -8.49 28.26
CA ASN A 12 9.42 -7.80 26.99
C ASN A 12 9.28 -6.27 27.09
N ILE A 13 8.36 -5.75 27.91
CA ILE A 13 8.19 -4.30 28.13
C ILE A 13 9.40 -3.70 28.86
N LYS A 14 10.00 -4.43 29.81
CA LYS A 14 11.16 -3.94 30.57
C LYS A 14 12.48 -4.03 29.82
N SER A 15 12.55 -4.82 28.74
CA SER A 15 13.75 -4.99 27.92
C SER A 15 14.28 -3.64 27.39
N LYS A 16 15.56 -3.35 27.64
CA LYS A 16 16.24 -2.15 27.11
C LYS A 16 16.23 -2.14 25.58
N LYS A 17 16.41 -3.32 24.95
CA LYS A 17 16.32 -3.49 23.49
C LYS A 17 14.98 -3.04 22.95
N ASN A 18 13.87 -3.52 23.52
CA ASN A 18 12.53 -3.20 23.03
C ASN A 18 12.18 -1.72 23.22
N LYS A 19 12.68 -1.08 24.28
CA LYS A 19 12.55 0.38 24.45
C LYS A 19 13.30 1.15 23.35
N LEU A 20 14.52 0.73 23.02
CA LEU A 20 15.31 1.35 21.95
C LEU A 20 14.69 1.12 20.57
N LEU A 21 14.17 -0.09 20.30
CA LEU A 21 13.42 -0.38 19.07
C LEU A 21 12.13 0.46 18.98
N CYS A 22 11.42 0.67 20.10
CA CYS A 22 10.23 1.53 20.13
C CYS A 22 10.59 2.99 19.79
N LEU A 23 11.69 3.51 20.35
CA LEU A 23 12.22 4.83 19.98
C LEU A 23 12.56 4.88 18.48
N GLY A 24 13.27 3.88 17.96
CA GLY A 24 13.61 3.78 16.54
C GLY A 24 12.37 3.75 15.64
N PHE A 25 11.31 3.05 16.06
CA PHE A 25 10.05 3.00 15.33
C PHE A 25 9.31 4.34 15.35
N ILE A 26 9.32 5.07 16.47
CA ILE A 26 8.76 6.43 16.54
C ILE A 26 9.51 7.38 15.60
N ILE A 27 10.86 7.34 15.62
CA ILE A 27 11.69 8.14 14.70
C ILE A 27 11.37 7.78 13.25
N TYR A 28 11.22 6.49 12.95
CA TYR A 28 10.83 6.03 11.63
C TYR A 28 9.50 6.64 11.16
N VAL A 29 8.46 6.61 12.00
CA VAL A 29 7.15 7.19 11.63
C VAL A 29 7.23 8.70 11.42
N ILE A 30 8.07 9.41 12.18
CA ILE A 30 8.32 10.84 11.96
C ILE A 30 8.99 11.06 10.60
N VAL A 31 10.06 10.31 10.29
CA VAL A 31 10.75 10.38 9.00
C VAL A 31 9.83 10.03 7.84
N PHE A 32 8.98 9.01 8.00
CA PHE A 32 7.98 8.63 7.02
C PHE A 32 6.98 9.77 6.74
N THR A 33 6.51 10.44 7.79
CA THR A 33 5.61 11.59 7.66
C THR A 33 6.28 12.75 6.93
N ILE A 34 7.55 13.06 7.24
CA ILE A 34 8.33 14.09 6.55
C ILE A 34 8.53 13.72 5.06
N SER A 35 8.80 12.44 4.78
CA SER A 35 8.95 11.92 3.42
C SER A 35 7.66 12.09 2.60
N LEU A 36 6.48 11.88 3.20
CA LEU A 36 5.21 12.14 2.54
C LEU A 36 5.03 13.63 2.18
N VAL A 37 5.39 14.55 3.08
CA VAL A 37 5.35 16.00 2.79
C VAL A 37 6.29 16.35 1.62
N TYR A 38 7.47 15.74 1.57
CA TYR A 38 8.40 15.95 0.48
C TYR A 38 7.82 15.44 -0.85
N LYS A 39 7.28 14.21 -0.87
CA LYS A 39 6.62 13.62 -2.04
C LYS A 39 5.41 14.44 -2.52
N GLU A 40 4.62 14.99 -1.60
CA GLU A 40 3.50 15.86 -1.94
C GLU A 40 3.96 17.08 -2.75
N LYS A 41 5.01 17.78 -2.27
CA LYS A 41 5.58 18.96 -2.93
C LYS A 41 6.22 18.62 -4.28
N GLU A 42 6.95 17.50 -4.32
CA GLU A 42 7.58 17.02 -5.56
C GLU A 42 6.53 16.68 -6.62
N TYR A 43 5.46 15.98 -6.23
CA TYR A 43 4.36 15.66 -7.12
C TYR A 43 3.68 16.91 -7.67
N ASP A 44 3.32 17.87 -6.82
CA ASP A 44 2.68 19.11 -7.27
C ASP A 44 3.55 19.90 -8.26
N LYS A 45 4.88 19.95 -8.02
CA LYS A 45 5.84 20.59 -8.92
C LYS A 45 5.95 19.86 -10.26
N ASN A 46 6.04 18.54 -10.24
CA ASN A 46 6.15 17.73 -11.45
C ASN A 46 4.88 17.86 -12.30
N GLN A 47 3.69 17.79 -11.68
CA GLN A 47 2.43 17.97 -12.39
C GLN A 47 2.29 19.37 -12.99
N HIS A 48 2.66 20.42 -12.25
CA HIS A 48 2.70 21.78 -12.81
C HIS A 48 3.60 21.88 -14.04
N THR A 49 4.81 21.31 -13.95
CA THR A 49 5.79 21.33 -15.04
C THR A 49 5.27 20.60 -16.28
N VAL A 50 4.67 19.42 -16.10
CA VAL A 50 4.04 18.66 -17.20
C VAL A 50 2.91 19.47 -17.84
N CYS A 51 2.05 20.11 -17.03
CA CYS A 51 1.00 20.97 -17.58
C CYS A 51 1.56 22.18 -18.34
N GLU A 52 2.63 22.79 -17.89
CA GLU A 52 3.27 23.90 -18.62
C GLU A 52 3.82 23.45 -19.98
N TYR A 53 4.47 22.29 -20.05
CA TYR A 53 4.93 21.72 -21.32
C TYR A 53 3.76 21.45 -22.27
N ASN A 54 2.72 20.77 -21.78
CA ASN A 54 1.52 20.47 -22.58
C ASN A 54 0.84 21.75 -23.09
N LEU A 55 0.76 22.80 -22.27
CA LEU A 55 0.15 24.07 -22.67
C LEU A 55 0.92 24.73 -23.83
N ILE A 56 2.25 24.68 -23.79
CA ILE A 56 3.10 25.20 -24.87
C ILE A 56 2.93 24.35 -26.14
N GLU A 57 3.00 23.03 -26.00
CA GLU A 57 2.86 22.08 -27.10
C GLU A 57 1.50 22.23 -27.79
N TYR A 58 0.40 22.07 -27.05
CA TYR A 58 -0.95 22.17 -27.60
C TYR A 58 -1.24 23.57 -28.14
N GLY A 59 -0.72 24.63 -27.50
CA GLY A 59 -0.85 26.00 -28.01
C GLY A 59 -0.15 26.19 -29.35
N SER A 60 1.02 25.57 -29.54
CA SER A 60 1.75 25.60 -30.82
C SER A 60 1.01 24.84 -31.92
N ILE A 61 0.45 23.66 -31.62
CA ILE A 61 -0.33 22.85 -32.57
C ILE A 61 -1.61 23.58 -32.99
N ILE A 62 -2.35 24.17 -32.04
CA ILE A 62 -3.53 24.98 -32.34
C ILE A 62 -3.16 26.16 -33.25
N SER A 63 -2.05 26.85 -32.97
CA SER A 63 -1.58 27.97 -33.79
C SER A 63 -1.21 27.53 -35.21
N TYR A 64 -0.57 26.38 -35.35
CA TYR A 64 -0.22 25.80 -36.66
C TYR A 64 -1.47 25.37 -37.44
N ASN A 65 -2.39 24.64 -36.80
CA ASN A 65 -3.62 24.16 -37.43
C ASN A 65 -4.51 25.33 -37.86
N THR A 66 -4.61 26.40 -37.05
CA THR A 66 -5.34 27.61 -37.44
C THR A 66 -4.69 28.37 -38.60
N MET A 67 -3.38 28.28 -38.80
CA MET A 67 -2.72 28.80 -40.00
C MET A 67 -3.04 27.95 -41.23
N LEU A 68 -3.00 26.62 -41.12
CA LEU A 68 -3.33 25.72 -42.21
C LEU A 68 -4.79 25.87 -42.68
N LEU A 69 -5.73 26.01 -41.74
CA LEU A 69 -7.15 26.18 -42.05
C LEU A 69 -7.45 27.43 -42.88
N LYS A 70 -6.63 28.49 -42.79
CA LYS A 70 -6.81 29.71 -43.61
C LYS A 70 -6.48 29.50 -45.09
N GLY A 71 -5.72 28.46 -45.43
CA GLY A 71 -5.26 28.16 -46.79
C GLY A 71 -6.00 27.00 -47.47
N VAL A 72 -6.98 26.39 -46.80
CA VAL A 72 -7.66 25.18 -47.25
C VAL A 72 -9.15 25.47 -47.40
N ASP A 73 -9.76 25.00 -48.48
CA ASP A 73 -11.20 25.16 -48.70
C ASP A 73 -12.03 24.39 -47.66
N ASP A 74 -13.03 25.05 -47.09
CA ASP A 74 -13.86 24.57 -45.97
C ASP A 74 -14.57 23.25 -46.28
N SER A 75 -14.82 22.97 -47.57
CA SER A 75 -15.50 21.77 -48.05
C SER A 75 -14.60 20.53 -48.09
N SER A 76 -13.29 20.71 -48.03
CA SER A 76 -12.31 19.64 -48.23
C SER A 76 -12.26 18.64 -47.07
N GLU A 77 -11.94 17.39 -47.39
CA GLU A 77 -11.71 16.34 -46.40
C GLU A 77 -10.52 16.67 -45.49
N LEU A 78 -9.51 17.36 -46.04
CA LEU A 78 -8.36 17.87 -45.30
C LEU A 78 -8.76 18.92 -44.26
N TYR A 79 -9.64 19.86 -44.61
CA TYR A 79 -10.17 20.84 -43.66
C TYR A 79 -10.85 20.15 -42.47
N LYS A 80 -11.72 19.17 -42.74
CA LYS A 80 -12.42 18.41 -41.70
C LYS A 80 -11.44 17.68 -40.77
N LYS A 81 -10.36 17.10 -41.30
CA LYS A 81 -9.34 16.42 -40.51
C LYS A 81 -8.59 17.40 -39.60
N ILE A 82 -8.09 18.50 -40.14
CA ILE A 82 -7.37 19.53 -39.36
C ILE A 82 -8.28 20.18 -38.32
N GLN A 83 -9.56 20.39 -38.64
CA GLN A 83 -10.53 20.92 -37.69
C GLN A 83 -10.79 19.98 -36.51
N LYS A 84 -10.93 18.67 -36.76
CA LYS A 84 -11.08 17.66 -35.70
C LYS A 84 -9.86 17.64 -34.77
N GLU A 85 -8.67 17.66 -35.36
CA GLU A 85 -7.40 17.72 -34.63
C GLU A 85 -7.29 19.00 -33.79
N SER A 86 -7.60 20.16 -34.37
CA SER A 86 -7.62 21.44 -33.66
C SER A 86 -8.62 21.44 -32.49
N ASN A 87 -9.81 20.87 -32.65
CA ASN A 87 -10.81 20.77 -31.60
C ASN A 87 -10.34 19.88 -30.43
N PHE A 88 -9.66 18.78 -30.75
CA PHE A 88 -9.06 17.89 -29.75
C PHE A 88 -8.00 18.64 -28.92
N TYR A 89 -7.01 19.25 -29.58
CA TYR A 89 -5.95 19.98 -28.86
C TYR A 89 -6.47 21.20 -28.10
N GLN A 90 -7.52 21.87 -28.59
CA GLN A 90 -8.19 22.95 -27.85
C GLN A 90 -8.87 22.43 -26.57
N SER A 91 -9.48 21.25 -26.61
CA SER A 91 -10.07 20.59 -25.44
C SER A 91 -9.00 20.16 -24.43
N GLN A 92 -7.87 19.62 -24.90
CA GLN A 92 -6.72 19.28 -24.07
C GLN A 92 -6.10 20.53 -23.42
N HIS A 93 -5.84 21.58 -24.20
CA HIS A 93 -5.27 22.83 -23.73
C HIS A 93 -6.16 23.51 -22.68
N SER A 94 -7.47 23.60 -22.92
CA SER A 94 -8.39 24.22 -21.96
C SER A 94 -8.47 23.44 -20.64
N SER A 95 -8.45 22.10 -20.71
CA SER A 95 -8.40 21.23 -19.53
C SER A 95 -7.10 21.41 -18.75
N ASP A 96 -5.94 21.39 -19.44
CA ASP A 96 -4.63 21.57 -18.81
C ASP A 96 -4.43 22.98 -18.24
N MET A 97 -5.10 24.00 -18.78
CA MET A 97 -5.08 25.34 -18.20
C MET A 97 -5.76 25.37 -16.83
N ILE A 98 -6.88 24.66 -16.67
CA ILE A 98 -7.60 24.55 -15.39
C ILE A 98 -6.76 23.74 -14.40
N ILE A 99 -6.21 22.61 -14.84
CA ILE A 99 -5.35 21.72 -14.03
C ILE A 99 -4.10 22.49 -13.56
N ASN A 100 -3.42 23.20 -14.45
CA ASN A 100 -2.23 24.01 -14.13
C ASN A 100 -2.55 25.12 -13.12
N ARG A 101 -3.72 25.77 -13.23
CA ARG A 101 -4.16 26.78 -12.25
C ARG A 101 -4.28 26.20 -10.85
N VAL A 102 -4.74 24.96 -10.71
CA VAL A 102 -4.86 24.29 -9.39
C VAL A 102 -3.48 23.99 -8.81
N PHE A 103 -2.56 23.41 -9.59
CA PHE A 103 -1.20 23.12 -9.11
C PHE A 103 -0.39 24.40 -8.82
N SER A 104 -0.52 25.44 -9.65
CA SER A 104 0.18 26.72 -9.43
C SER A 104 -0.27 27.41 -8.13
N LYS A 105 -1.57 27.33 -7.79
CA LYS A 105 -2.09 27.80 -6.48
C LYS A 105 -1.48 27.01 -5.31
N LYS A 106 -1.42 25.68 -5.43
CA LYS A 106 -0.83 24.81 -4.40
C LYS A 106 0.65 25.09 -4.16
N ILE A 107 1.44 25.26 -5.23
CA ILE A 107 2.87 25.60 -5.13
C ILE A 107 3.07 26.94 -4.40
N LYS A 108 2.16 27.91 -4.59
CA LYS A 108 2.17 29.20 -3.88
C LYS A 108 1.69 29.11 -2.43
N GLY A 109 1.34 27.93 -1.93
CA GLY A 109 0.88 27.70 -0.56
C GLY A 109 -0.59 28.04 -0.33
N HIS A 110 -1.38 28.26 -1.39
CA HIS A 110 -2.82 28.49 -1.23
C HIS A 110 -3.55 27.16 -1.02
N LYS A 111 -4.43 27.12 -0.01
CA LYS A 111 -5.27 25.96 0.26
C LYS A 111 -6.28 25.79 -0.88
N SER A 112 -6.42 24.58 -1.42
CA SER A 112 -7.43 24.31 -2.46
C SER A 112 -8.83 24.52 -1.89
N LEU A 113 -9.61 25.34 -2.58
CA LEU A 113 -11.04 25.47 -2.29
C LEU A 113 -11.79 24.27 -2.87
N LEU A 114 -12.94 23.92 -2.29
CA LEU A 114 -13.78 22.83 -2.81
C LEU A 114 -14.15 23.05 -4.28
N GLU A 115 -14.37 24.30 -4.67
CA GLU A 115 -14.64 24.70 -6.05
C GLU A 115 -13.46 24.41 -6.99
N ASP A 116 -12.23 24.62 -6.54
CA ASP A 116 -11.02 24.28 -7.31
C ASP A 116 -10.93 22.75 -7.52
N GLU A 117 -11.26 21.93 -6.51
CA GLU A 117 -11.26 20.47 -6.62
C GLU A 117 -12.36 19.96 -7.57
N VAL A 118 -13.54 20.57 -7.56
CA VAL A 118 -14.64 20.23 -8.48
C VAL A 118 -14.28 20.64 -9.92
N ASN A 119 -13.71 21.82 -10.11
CA ASN A 119 -13.26 22.29 -11.42
C ASN A 119 -12.13 21.41 -11.97
N PHE A 120 -11.21 20.97 -11.11
CA PHE A 120 -10.18 19.99 -11.46
C PHE A 120 -10.80 18.67 -11.93
N THR A 121 -11.77 18.15 -11.18
CA THR A 121 -12.48 16.90 -11.52
C THR A 121 -13.18 17.01 -12.89
N LYS A 122 -13.84 18.14 -13.15
CA LYS A 122 -14.48 18.42 -14.44
C LYS A 122 -13.46 18.55 -15.58
N ALA A 123 -12.33 19.21 -15.34
CA ALA A 123 -11.27 19.35 -16.33
C ALA A 123 -10.67 17.99 -16.72
N LEU A 124 -10.46 17.10 -15.75
CA LEU A 124 -10.03 15.72 -16.03
C LEU A 124 -11.06 14.95 -16.87
N LYS A 125 -12.36 15.11 -16.57
CA LYS A 125 -13.41 14.49 -17.40
C LYS A 125 -13.32 14.96 -18.86
N ILE A 126 -13.20 16.27 -19.09
CA ILE A 126 -13.09 16.83 -20.44
C ILE A 126 -11.84 16.31 -21.14
N LYS A 127 -10.71 16.22 -20.41
CA LYS A 127 -9.45 15.68 -20.91
C LYS A 127 -9.60 14.24 -21.39
N TYR A 128 -10.14 13.34 -20.58
CA TYR A 128 -10.31 11.94 -20.96
C TYR A 128 -11.41 11.72 -22.00
N ALA A 129 -12.52 12.46 -21.91
CA ALA A 129 -13.59 12.37 -22.91
C ALA A 129 -13.13 12.79 -24.30
N SER A 130 -12.31 13.86 -24.40
CA SER A 130 -11.74 14.27 -25.68
C SER A 130 -10.69 13.29 -26.21
N MET A 131 -9.94 12.59 -25.35
CA MET A 131 -9.07 11.48 -25.78
C MET A 131 -9.88 10.33 -26.37
N LYS A 132 -10.97 9.92 -25.69
CA LYS A 132 -11.85 8.87 -26.19
C LYS A 132 -12.45 9.24 -27.55
N GLU A 133 -13.01 10.44 -27.68
CA GLU A 133 -13.60 10.92 -28.93
C GLU A 133 -12.55 11.02 -30.05
N ALA A 134 -11.34 11.49 -29.73
CA ALA A 134 -10.24 11.57 -30.70
C ALA A 134 -9.80 10.19 -31.18
N TYR A 135 -9.77 9.19 -30.29
CA TYR A 135 -9.42 7.81 -30.62
C TYR A 135 -10.48 7.18 -31.54
N GLU A 136 -11.77 7.32 -31.20
CA GLU A 136 -12.88 6.84 -32.04
C GLU A 136 -12.92 7.50 -33.42
N ASN A 137 -12.48 8.76 -33.51
CA ASN A 137 -12.41 9.51 -34.76
C ASN A 137 -11.11 9.32 -35.56
N GLY A 138 -10.16 8.52 -35.07
CA GLY A 138 -8.85 8.30 -35.70
C GLY A 138 -7.94 9.52 -35.73
N VAL A 139 -8.12 10.44 -34.78
CA VAL A 139 -7.25 11.62 -34.57
C VAL A 139 -6.01 11.24 -33.75
N ILE A 140 -6.18 10.34 -32.79
CA ILE A 140 -5.09 9.75 -32.00
C ILE A 140 -5.11 8.22 -32.16
N ASP A 141 -3.95 7.61 -31.95
CA ASP A 141 -3.71 6.17 -32.06
C ASP A 141 -3.24 5.57 -30.72
N ASP A 142 -2.98 4.27 -30.74
CA ASP A 142 -2.47 3.55 -29.56
C ASP A 142 -1.09 4.07 -29.13
N GLU A 143 -0.23 4.48 -30.07
CA GLU A 143 1.10 5.03 -29.77
C GLU A 143 0.98 6.31 -28.92
N PHE A 144 0.08 7.22 -29.28
CA PHE A 144 -0.20 8.43 -28.49
C PHE A 144 -0.62 8.14 -27.05
N LEU A 145 -1.42 7.07 -26.84
CA LEU A 145 -1.88 6.66 -25.52
C LEU A 145 -0.75 5.96 -24.73
N GLU A 146 0.01 5.08 -25.37
CA GLU A 146 1.12 4.34 -24.76
C GLU A 146 2.25 5.26 -24.29
N GLU A 147 2.60 6.30 -25.07
CA GLU A 147 3.56 7.34 -24.66
C GLU A 147 3.17 8.02 -23.34
N ARG A 148 1.87 8.06 -23.04
CA ARG A 148 1.29 8.64 -21.83
C ARG A 148 1.03 7.59 -20.74
N GLY A 149 1.42 6.34 -20.97
CA GLY A 149 1.17 5.21 -20.07
C GLY A 149 -0.32 4.86 -19.95
N LEU A 150 -1.12 5.20 -20.96
CA LEU A 150 -2.55 4.98 -21.00
C LEU A 150 -2.90 3.94 -22.07
N SER A 151 -4.07 3.32 -21.89
CA SER A 151 -4.76 2.51 -22.89
C SER A 151 -6.18 3.01 -23.00
N ILE A 152 -6.85 2.76 -24.13
CA ILE A 152 -8.26 3.19 -24.30
C ILE A 152 -9.16 2.62 -23.19
N ASN A 153 -8.91 1.36 -22.79
CA ASN A 153 -9.61 0.73 -21.67
C ASN A 153 -9.36 1.44 -20.32
N GLN A 154 -8.18 2.04 -20.10
CA GLN A 154 -7.94 2.86 -18.91
C GLN A 154 -8.67 4.20 -18.99
N VAL A 155 -8.65 4.86 -20.15
CA VAL A 155 -9.36 6.13 -20.37
C VAL A 155 -10.86 5.97 -20.13
N GLU A 156 -11.48 4.91 -20.64
CA GLU A 156 -12.90 4.63 -20.40
C GLU A 156 -13.21 4.40 -18.92
N ARG A 157 -12.34 3.66 -18.23
CA ARG A 157 -12.45 3.42 -16.78
C ARG A 157 -12.33 4.70 -15.97
N ASP A 158 -11.40 5.58 -16.34
CA ASP A 158 -11.20 6.85 -15.65
C ASP A 158 -12.40 7.78 -15.85
N ILE A 159 -13.01 7.79 -17.04
CA ILE A 159 -14.27 8.53 -17.28
C ILE A 159 -15.39 8.02 -16.38
N GLU A 160 -15.63 6.70 -16.35
CA GLU A 160 -16.67 6.09 -15.51
C GLU A 160 -16.43 6.39 -14.02
N TYR A 161 -15.18 6.31 -13.57
CA TYR A 161 -14.80 6.65 -12.21
C TYR A 161 -15.08 8.11 -11.88
N ILE A 162 -14.69 9.03 -12.76
CA ILE A 162 -14.92 10.48 -12.58
C ILE A 162 -16.42 10.79 -12.59
N ASP A 163 -17.21 10.11 -13.41
CA ASP A 163 -18.66 10.28 -13.42
C ASP A 163 -19.31 9.85 -12.11
N ASN A 164 -18.88 8.74 -11.54
CA ASN A 164 -19.32 8.30 -10.22
C ASN A 164 -18.92 9.29 -9.11
N LEU A 165 -17.72 9.89 -9.20
CA LEU A 165 -17.27 10.95 -8.28
C LEU A 165 -18.14 12.20 -8.37
N LEU A 166 -18.43 12.67 -9.58
CA LEU A 166 -19.28 13.84 -9.82
C LEU A 166 -20.72 13.59 -9.35
N GLN A 167 -21.30 12.41 -9.59
CA GLN A 167 -22.64 12.04 -9.12
C GLN A 167 -22.72 11.98 -7.59
N SER A 168 -21.71 11.41 -6.94
CA SER A 168 -21.61 11.34 -5.48
C SER A 168 -21.21 12.67 -4.81
N LYS A 169 -20.99 13.73 -5.59
CA LYS A 169 -20.52 15.06 -5.13
C LYS A 169 -19.21 14.98 -4.34
N THR A 170 -18.37 13.98 -4.64
CA THR A 170 -17.04 13.85 -4.05
C THR A 170 -15.99 14.24 -5.10
N PRO A 171 -15.25 15.35 -4.93
CA PRO A 171 -14.25 15.71 -5.93
C PRO A 171 -13.04 14.78 -5.81
N ILE A 172 -12.35 14.59 -6.94
CA ILE A 172 -11.20 13.70 -7.04
C ILE A 172 -10.06 14.19 -6.14
N ILE A 173 -9.26 13.24 -5.64
CA ILE A 173 -8.03 13.57 -4.93
C ILE A 173 -7.02 14.14 -5.93
N VAL A 174 -6.79 15.45 -5.89
CA VAL A 174 -5.89 16.18 -6.80
C VAL A 174 -4.44 15.67 -6.70
N ASN A 175 -3.97 15.37 -5.50
CA ASN A 175 -2.64 14.82 -5.28
C ASN A 175 -2.73 13.63 -4.29
N PRO A 176 -2.33 12.42 -4.69
CA PRO A 176 -2.48 11.20 -3.89
C PRO A 176 -1.63 11.20 -2.62
N TYR A 177 -0.59 12.02 -2.58
CA TYR A 177 0.31 12.18 -1.43
C TYR A 177 -0.10 13.32 -0.49
N THR A 178 -1.22 14.00 -0.76
CA THR A 178 -1.73 15.06 0.13
C THR A 178 -1.80 14.56 1.56
N LEU A 179 -0.99 15.15 2.43
CA LEU A 179 -0.90 14.68 3.79
C LEU A 179 -2.19 15.07 4.53
N ASN A 180 -2.95 14.08 4.95
CA ASN A 180 -4.10 14.20 5.85
C ASN A 180 -4.24 12.87 6.62
N GLY A 181 -5.07 12.82 7.65
CA GLY A 181 -5.24 11.62 8.46
C GLY A 181 -5.57 10.36 7.65
N ALA A 182 -6.58 10.43 6.78
CA ALA A 182 -7.01 9.31 5.95
C ALA A 182 -5.92 8.83 4.98
N ASN A 183 -5.27 9.75 4.27
CA ASN A 183 -4.19 9.46 3.33
C ASN A 183 -2.93 9.00 4.05
N PHE A 184 -2.66 9.47 5.27
CA PHE A 184 -1.57 8.95 6.10
C PHE A 184 -1.78 7.46 6.38
N LEU A 185 -2.97 7.06 6.83
CA LEU A 185 -3.27 5.64 7.06
C LEU A 185 -3.18 4.83 5.77
N LYS A 186 -3.75 5.33 4.67
CA LYS A 186 -3.64 4.69 3.35
C LYS A 186 -2.15 4.46 3.01
N ASN A 187 -1.36 5.53 2.96
CA ASN A 187 0.06 5.47 2.59
C ASN A 187 0.92 4.67 3.58
N PHE A 188 0.54 4.63 4.86
CA PHE A 188 1.23 3.84 5.86
C PHE A 188 1.06 2.34 5.61
N PHE A 189 -0.07 1.91 5.04
CA PHE A 189 -0.21 0.52 4.65
C PHE A 189 0.26 0.24 3.22
N THR A 190 0.67 1.21 2.40
CA THR A 190 1.09 0.95 0.99
C THR A 190 2.58 0.69 0.81
N GLY A 191 2.89 -0.03 -0.28
CA GLY A 191 4.21 -0.10 -0.88
C GLY A 191 5.31 -0.68 0.03
N SER A 192 6.52 -0.16 -0.12
CA SER A 192 7.71 -0.65 0.58
C SER A 192 7.71 -0.36 2.08
N ASN A 193 6.83 0.53 2.57
CA ASN A 193 6.73 0.87 4.00
C ASN A 193 6.43 -0.37 4.85
N LEU A 194 5.55 -1.25 4.36
CA LEU A 194 5.16 -2.45 5.08
C LEU A 194 6.32 -3.42 5.34
N ILE A 195 7.28 -3.51 4.42
CA ILE A 195 8.48 -4.35 4.59
C ILE A 195 9.33 -3.84 5.74
N ILE A 196 9.51 -2.52 5.83
CA ILE A 196 10.28 -1.90 6.92
C ILE A 196 9.59 -2.18 8.26
N ILE A 197 8.26 -2.09 8.31
CA ILE A 197 7.50 -2.44 9.52
C ILE A 197 7.67 -3.93 9.87
N LEU A 198 7.66 -4.84 8.88
CA LEU A 198 7.94 -6.26 9.12
C LEU A 198 9.34 -6.51 9.71
N ILE A 199 10.35 -5.74 9.29
CA ILE A 199 11.70 -5.82 9.86
C ILE A 199 11.68 -5.38 11.33
N PHE A 200 10.99 -4.30 11.67
CA PHE A 200 10.82 -3.89 13.07
C PHE A 200 10.13 -4.99 13.89
N ILE A 201 9.05 -5.58 13.37
CA ILE A 201 8.34 -6.70 14.01
C ILE A 201 9.29 -7.87 14.25
N LEU A 202 10.08 -8.26 13.24
CA LEU A 202 11.07 -9.33 13.34
C LEU A 202 12.09 -9.03 14.44
N LEU A 203 12.61 -7.80 14.51
CA LEU A 203 13.56 -7.37 15.54
C LEU A 203 12.97 -7.43 16.96
N PHE A 204 11.67 -7.14 17.12
CA PHE A 204 10.97 -7.27 18.40
C PHE A 204 10.80 -8.75 18.83
N THR A 205 10.65 -9.68 17.89
CA THR A 205 10.22 -11.05 18.23
C THR A 205 11.33 -12.09 18.18
N ILE A 206 12.45 -11.80 17.52
CA ILE A 206 13.51 -12.78 17.26
C ILE A 206 14.17 -13.35 18.52
N ASP A 207 14.25 -12.56 19.59
CA ASP A 207 14.88 -12.95 20.87
C ASP A 207 13.94 -13.76 21.77
N SER A 208 12.66 -13.91 21.41
CA SER A 208 11.62 -14.45 22.30
C SER A 208 11.92 -15.86 22.85
N TYR A 209 12.65 -16.68 22.08
CA TYR A 209 13.04 -18.03 22.48
C TYR A 209 14.55 -18.17 22.74
N ALA A 210 15.39 -17.77 21.77
CA ALA A 210 16.82 -18.05 21.86
C ALA A 210 17.57 -17.21 22.91
N LEU A 211 16.98 -16.12 23.42
CA LEU A 211 17.55 -15.37 24.54
C LEU A 211 17.60 -16.22 25.82
N GLU A 212 16.56 -17.02 26.04
CA GLU A 212 16.48 -17.89 27.22
C GLU A 212 17.41 -19.07 27.15
N LEU A 213 17.73 -19.52 25.94
CA LEU A 213 18.75 -20.51 25.71
C LEU A 213 20.14 -19.94 26.07
N ARG A 214 20.41 -18.69 25.68
CA ARG A 214 21.68 -18.02 25.94
C ARG A 214 21.91 -17.68 27.40
N GLU A 215 20.86 -17.27 28.11
CA GLU A 215 20.92 -16.93 29.53
C GLU A 215 20.77 -18.15 30.46
N ASP A 216 20.69 -19.37 29.91
CA ASP A 216 20.42 -20.61 30.65
C ASP A 216 19.10 -20.63 31.46
N SER A 217 18.30 -19.57 31.34
CA SER A 217 17.03 -19.41 32.06
C SER A 217 15.96 -20.40 31.61
N TYR A 218 16.12 -21.01 30.43
CA TYR A 218 15.24 -22.09 29.94
C TYR A 218 15.17 -23.28 30.91
N LYS A 219 16.25 -23.57 31.66
CA LYS A 219 16.28 -24.69 32.63
C LYS A 219 15.26 -24.45 33.75
N THR A 220 15.22 -23.24 34.29
CA THR A 220 14.26 -22.85 35.34
C THR A 220 12.82 -22.83 34.83
N LEU A 221 12.64 -22.45 33.56
CA LEU A 221 11.34 -22.44 32.92
C LEU A 221 10.80 -23.86 32.71
N TYR A 222 11.69 -24.81 32.42
CA TYR A 222 11.33 -26.21 32.13
C TYR A 222 11.12 -27.06 33.38
N THR A 223 11.67 -26.67 34.52
CA THR A 223 11.37 -27.29 35.82
C THR A 223 10.08 -26.75 36.46
N SER A 224 9.51 -25.68 35.90
CA SER A 224 8.22 -25.15 36.36
C SER A 224 7.07 -26.15 36.10
N PRO A 225 6.02 -26.17 36.93
CA PRO A 225 4.88 -27.09 36.78
C PRO A 225 3.93 -26.71 35.62
N ILE A 226 4.46 -26.06 34.58
CA ILE A 226 3.70 -25.57 33.43
C ILE A 226 3.99 -26.46 32.22
N LYS A 227 2.93 -26.91 31.52
CA LYS A 227 3.07 -27.70 30.29
C LYS A 227 3.90 -26.93 29.26
N ARG A 228 4.89 -27.59 28.65
CA ARG A 228 5.77 -27.02 27.59
C ARG A 228 5.00 -26.35 26.45
N LYS A 229 3.88 -26.93 26.00
CA LYS A 229 3.01 -26.32 24.98
C LYS A 229 2.44 -24.96 25.41
N SER A 230 2.05 -24.84 26.67
CA SER A 230 1.49 -23.60 27.22
C SER A 230 2.55 -22.51 27.35
N ILE A 231 3.82 -22.87 27.57
CA ILE A 231 4.95 -21.94 27.55
C ILE A 231 5.12 -21.33 26.15
N LEU A 232 5.25 -22.17 25.12
CA LEU A 232 5.42 -21.70 23.74
C LEU A 232 4.27 -20.79 23.29
N LEU A 233 3.02 -21.21 23.54
CA LEU A 233 1.84 -20.40 23.20
C LEU A 233 1.81 -19.08 23.98
N SER A 234 2.22 -19.07 25.24
CA SER A 234 2.29 -17.83 26.01
C SER A 234 3.31 -16.84 25.45
N LYS A 235 4.43 -17.31 24.89
CA LYS A 235 5.44 -16.48 24.23
C LYS A 235 4.92 -15.86 22.94
N ILE A 236 4.26 -16.67 22.09
CA ILE A 236 3.66 -16.19 20.83
C ILE A 236 2.61 -15.12 21.13
N LEU A 237 1.69 -15.41 22.06
CA LEU A 237 0.62 -14.47 22.44
C LEU A 237 1.16 -13.20 23.10
N ALA A 238 2.15 -13.31 23.99
CA ALA A 238 2.77 -12.13 24.62
C ALA A 238 3.52 -11.26 23.61
N SER A 239 4.22 -11.87 22.66
CA SER A 239 4.94 -11.14 21.60
C SER A 239 3.96 -10.46 20.65
N TYR A 240 2.91 -11.18 20.21
CA TYR A 240 1.86 -10.64 19.35
C TYR A 240 1.14 -9.46 20.01
N THR A 241 0.68 -9.63 21.27
CA THR A 241 -0.02 -8.56 22.00
C THR A 241 0.85 -7.32 22.21
N LEU A 242 2.15 -7.49 22.50
CA LEU A 242 3.07 -6.36 22.63
C LEU A 242 3.28 -5.64 21.29
N VAL A 243 3.54 -6.38 20.21
CA VAL A 243 3.75 -5.81 18.89
C VAL A 243 2.50 -5.07 18.40
N CYS A 244 1.32 -5.67 18.53
CA CYS A 244 0.05 -5.01 18.21
C CYS A 244 -0.15 -3.73 19.03
N PHE A 245 0.16 -3.77 20.33
CA PHE A 245 0.04 -2.59 21.18
C PHE A 245 0.97 -1.46 20.74
N ILE A 246 2.25 -1.75 20.47
CA ILE A 246 3.22 -0.75 20.00
C ILE A 246 2.79 -0.17 18.65
N LEU A 247 2.41 -1.03 17.69
CA LEU A 247 1.95 -0.60 16.36
C LEU A 247 0.74 0.32 16.48
N LEU A 248 -0.30 -0.11 17.20
CA LEU A 248 -1.53 0.68 17.40
C LEU A 248 -1.27 1.99 18.11
N MET A 249 -0.42 2.00 19.14
CA MET A 249 -0.11 3.21 19.90
C MET A 249 0.61 4.23 19.01
N VAL A 250 1.66 3.82 18.31
CA VAL A 250 2.43 4.71 17.44
C VAL A 250 1.58 5.22 16.27
N LEU A 251 0.79 4.34 15.65
CA LEU A 251 -0.13 4.70 14.59
C LEU A 251 -1.20 5.69 15.05
N ALA A 252 -1.82 5.45 16.22
CA ALA A 252 -2.86 6.33 16.76
C ALA A 252 -2.30 7.72 17.05
N ILE A 253 -1.12 7.81 17.68
CA ILE A 253 -0.48 9.10 17.95
C ILE A 253 -0.15 9.83 16.65
N ALA A 254 0.48 9.14 15.68
CA ALA A 254 0.83 9.74 14.41
C ALA A 254 -0.41 10.20 13.63
N PHE A 255 -1.46 9.39 13.57
CA PHE A 255 -2.72 9.73 12.93
C PHE A 255 -3.38 10.96 13.57
N VAL A 256 -3.42 11.05 14.91
CA VAL A 256 -3.96 12.22 15.62
C VAL A 256 -3.14 13.46 15.33
N VAL A 257 -1.82 13.39 15.41
CA VAL A 257 -0.92 14.54 15.15
C VAL A 257 -1.07 15.02 13.70
N VAL A 258 -1.03 14.11 12.72
CA VAL A 258 -1.21 14.45 11.30
C VAL A 258 -2.60 15.03 11.05
N SER A 259 -3.65 14.46 11.65
CA SER A 259 -5.02 14.95 11.47
C SER A 259 -5.23 16.34 12.07
N LEU A 260 -4.57 16.66 13.18
CA LEU A 260 -4.63 17.99 13.80
C LEU A 260 -3.90 19.05 12.98
N ILE A 261 -2.75 18.72 12.39
CA ILE A 261 -1.93 19.67 11.62
C ILE A 261 -2.47 19.86 10.20
N PHE A 262 -2.80 18.76 9.50
CA PHE A 262 -3.13 18.79 8.08
C PHE A 262 -4.61 18.52 7.77
N GLY A 263 -5.40 18.08 8.76
CA GLY A 263 -6.82 17.75 8.63
C GLY A 263 -7.08 16.26 8.51
N TRP A 264 -8.34 15.87 8.72
CA TRP A 264 -8.78 14.47 8.79
C TRP A 264 -8.82 13.75 7.44
N GLY A 265 -9.02 14.48 6.34
CA GLY A 265 -9.21 13.89 5.01
C GLY A 265 -10.61 13.30 4.79
N LYS A 266 -10.85 12.73 3.60
CA LYS A 266 -12.15 12.20 3.18
C LYS A 266 -12.17 10.67 3.26
N LEU A 267 -12.69 10.12 4.37
CA LEU A 267 -12.78 8.66 4.57
C LEU A 267 -13.81 7.96 3.69
N LEU A 268 -14.83 8.69 3.22
CA LEU A 268 -15.90 8.16 2.35
C LEU A 268 -15.55 8.21 0.86
N TYR A 269 -14.30 8.52 0.54
CA TYR A 269 -13.84 8.60 -0.85
C TYR A 269 -13.97 7.23 -1.54
N PRO A 270 -14.66 7.14 -2.69
CA PRO A 270 -14.78 5.88 -3.42
C PRO A 270 -13.50 5.62 -4.20
N LEU A 271 -13.01 4.39 -4.11
CA LEU A 271 -11.88 3.86 -4.86
C LEU A 271 -12.39 2.80 -5.83
N SER A 272 -11.91 2.84 -7.06
CA SER A 272 -12.14 1.80 -8.05
C SER A 272 -11.35 0.54 -7.67
N ILE A 273 -12.05 -0.59 -7.62
CA ILE A 273 -11.48 -1.90 -7.31
C ILE A 273 -12.12 -2.96 -8.21
N ASN A 274 -11.51 -4.13 -8.31
CA ASN A 274 -12.19 -5.28 -8.90
C ASN A 274 -13.37 -5.71 -8.00
N GLU A 275 -14.58 -5.85 -8.55
CA GLU A 275 -15.81 -6.25 -7.85
C GLU A 275 -15.60 -7.58 -7.10
N GLY A 276 -14.81 -8.49 -7.68
CA GLY A 276 -14.41 -9.76 -7.06
C GLY A 276 -13.72 -9.62 -5.71
N VAL A 277 -13.10 -8.47 -5.43
CA VAL A 277 -12.43 -8.17 -4.16
C VAL A 277 -13.42 -8.03 -3.01
N THR A 278 -14.62 -7.51 -3.27
CA THR A 278 -15.64 -7.30 -2.22
C THR A 278 -16.30 -8.59 -1.76
N ASN A 279 -16.22 -9.64 -2.58
CA ASN A 279 -16.76 -10.95 -2.24
C ASN A 279 -15.82 -11.68 -1.30
N LEU A 280 -16.37 -12.38 -0.31
CA LEU A 280 -15.59 -13.25 0.60
C LEU A 280 -14.95 -14.45 -0.13
N ASN A 281 -15.28 -14.65 -1.41
CA ASN A 281 -14.71 -15.71 -2.23
C ASN A 281 -13.20 -15.51 -2.39
N PRO A 282 -12.38 -16.53 -2.08
CA PRO A 282 -10.93 -16.43 -2.15
C PRO A 282 -10.40 -16.35 -3.60
N ILE A 283 -11.20 -16.82 -4.56
CA ILE A 283 -10.86 -16.85 -5.98
C ILE A 283 -11.83 -15.92 -6.72
N ILE A 284 -11.27 -15.01 -7.51
CA ILE A 284 -12.02 -14.06 -8.32
C ILE A 284 -12.41 -14.75 -9.63
N THR A 285 -13.71 -14.91 -9.86
CA THR A 285 -14.27 -15.49 -11.09
C THR A 285 -14.74 -14.44 -12.08
N ASN A 286 -15.14 -13.26 -11.57
CA ASN A 286 -15.62 -12.14 -12.38
C ASN A 286 -14.67 -10.95 -12.17
N MET A 287 -14.17 -10.39 -13.27
CA MET A 287 -13.21 -9.27 -13.27
C MET A 287 -13.90 -7.91 -13.46
N ASN A 288 -15.18 -7.84 -13.11
CA ASN A 288 -15.98 -6.62 -13.18
C ASN A 288 -15.44 -5.59 -12.19
N GLN A 289 -15.79 -4.32 -12.37
CA GLN A 289 -15.34 -3.25 -11.49
C GLN A 289 -16.40 -2.92 -10.45
N GLY A 290 -15.94 -2.71 -9.23
CA GLY A 290 -16.75 -2.23 -8.12
C GLY A 290 -16.11 -1.01 -7.48
N PHE A 291 -16.86 -0.33 -6.63
CA PHE A 291 -16.36 0.79 -5.84
C PHE A 291 -16.36 0.43 -4.35
N ILE A 292 -15.25 0.70 -3.68
CA ILE A 292 -15.14 0.57 -2.24
C ILE A 292 -14.79 1.90 -1.61
N GLN A 293 -15.38 2.18 -0.45
CA GLN A 293 -15.05 3.37 0.33
C GLN A 293 -13.68 3.20 0.99
N LEU A 294 -12.89 4.27 1.03
CA LEU A 294 -11.52 4.26 1.56
C LEU A 294 -11.40 3.66 2.97
N TYR A 295 -12.33 3.97 3.89
CA TYR A 295 -12.26 3.39 5.25
C TYR A 295 -12.40 1.86 5.26
N LYS A 296 -13.21 1.28 4.37
CA LYS A 296 -13.36 -0.19 4.28
C LYS A 296 -12.05 -0.82 3.82
N LEU A 297 -11.39 -0.20 2.85
CA LEU A 297 -10.08 -0.64 2.37
C LEU A 297 -9.04 -0.60 3.50
N ILE A 298 -8.93 0.52 4.22
CA ILE A 298 -8.00 0.64 5.36
C ILE A 298 -8.24 -0.44 6.41
N ILE A 299 -9.51 -0.78 6.71
CA ILE A 299 -9.83 -1.85 7.66
C ILE A 299 -9.38 -3.22 7.14
N VAL A 300 -9.64 -3.53 5.87
CA VAL A 300 -9.24 -4.80 5.26
C VAL A 300 -7.71 -4.94 5.25
N ASP A 301 -7.00 -3.89 4.89
CA ASP A 301 -5.53 -3.85 4.87
C ASP A 301 -4.96 -4.04 6.26
N PHE A 302 -5.53 -3.33 7.24
CA PHE A 302 -5.13 -3.44 8.64
C PHE A 302 -5.33 -4.86 9.17
N VAL A 303 -6.46 -5.51 8.85
CA VAL A 303 -6.73 -6.90 9.27
C VAL A 303 -5.75 -7.87 8.62
N ASN A 304 -5.51 -7.76 7.31
CA ASN A 304 -4.54 -8.61 6.61
C ASN A 304 -3.14 -8.43 7.22
N PHE A 305 -2.73 -7.19 7.45
CA PHE A 305 -1.45 -6.88 8.06
C PHE A 305 -1.31 -7.49 9.46
N MET A 306 -2.34 -7.42 10.31
CA MET A 306 -2.31 -8.02 11.65
C MET A 306 -2.19 -9.55 11.60
N VAL A 307 -2.85 -10.21 10.65
CA VAL A 307 -2.70 -11.66 10.44
C VAL A 307 -1.30 -12.00 9.93
N LEU A 308 -0.72 -11.18 9.06
CA LEU A 308 0.67 -11.32 8.61
C LEU A 308 1.66 -11.15 9.77
N VAL A 309 1.44 -10.18 10.67
CA VAL A 309 2.25 -10.01 11.89
C VAL A 309 2.22 -11.30 12.72
N LEU A 310 1.05 -11.90 12.93
CA LEU A 310 0.93 -13.19 13.63
C LEU A 310 1.77 -14.26 12.95
N PHE A 311 1.67 -14.39 11.62
CA PHE A 311 2.45 -15.35 10.83
C PHE A 311 3.96 -15.16 11.02
N VAL A 312 4.48 -13.93 10.94
CA VAL A 312 5.92 -13.65 11.12
C VAL A 312 6.40 -13.98 12.54
N ILE A 313 5.58 -13.71 13.56
CA ILE A 313 5.92 -14.07 14.95
C ILE A 313 5.94 -15.59 15.14
N VAL A 314 4.97 -16.30 14.60
CA VAL A 314 4.92 -17.76 14.63
C VAL A 314 6.10 -18.38 13.87
N PHE A 315 6.42 -17.83 12.70
CA PHE A 315 7.51 -18.35 11.87
C PHE A 315 8.88 -18.06 12.52
N SER A 316 9.08 -16.87 13.09
CA SER A 316 10.30 -16.51 13.84
C SER A 316 10.53 -17.37 15.08
N THR A 317 9.49 -17.57 15.88
CA THR A 317 9.57 -18.47 17.05
C THR A 317 9.84 -19.90 16.64
N SER A 318 9.19 -20.41 15.58
CA SER A 318 9.43 -21.75 15.05
C SER A 318 10.87 -21.94 14.61
N LEU A 319 11.40 -20.99 13.86
CA LEU A 319 12.76 -21.05 13.35
C LEU A 319 13.77 -21.02 14.50
N SER A 320 13.57 -20.12 15.47
CA SER A 320 14.38 -20.03 16.69
C SER A 320 14.39 -21.33 17.49
N VAL A 321 13.24 -22.01 17.61
CA VAL A 321 13.15 -23.34 18.25
C VAL A 321 13.93 -24.40 17.48
N ARG A 322 14.04 -24.29 16.15
CA ARG A 322 14.76 -25.27 15.31
C ARG A 322 16.27 -25.04 15.29
N THR A 323 16.71 -23.80 15.22
CA THR A 323 18.12 -23.41 15.01
C THR A 323 18.87 -23.11 16.29
N ASN A 324 18.19 -22.97 17.43
CA ASN A 324 18.78 -22.60 18.73
C ASN A 324 19.54 -21.26 18.71
N SER A 325 19.36 -20.44 17.68
CA SER A 325 20.15 -19.24 17.46
C SER A 325 19.29 -18.11 16.92
N GLU A 326 19.46 -16.93 17.50
CA GLU A 326 18.75 -15.72 17.08
C GLU A 326 19.26 -15.23 15.73
N MET A 327 20.58 -15.20 15.54
CA MET A 327 21.22 -14.65 14.34
C MET A 327 20.86 -15.45 13.08
N LEU A 328 20.95 -16.79 13.12
CA LEU A 328 20.56 -17.62 11.98
C LEU A 328 19.06 -17.48 11.70
N SER A 329 18.25 -17.42 12.76
CA SER A 329 16.81 -17.25 12.59
C SER A 329 16.47 -15.92 11.93
N PHE A 330 17.13 -14.85 12.38
CA PHE A 330 16.99 -13.51 11.83
C PHE A 330 17.37 -13.48 10.36
N GLY A 331 18.55 -14.01 10.03
CA GLY A 331 19.10 -14.03 8.68
C GLY A 331 18.18 -14.73 7.69
N VAL A 332 17.68 -15.93 8.02
CA VAL A 332 16.79 -16.70 7.14
C VAL A 332 15.43 -16.00 6.95
N LEU A 333 14.87 -15.39 7.99
CA LEU A 333 13.60 -14.65 7.85
C LEU A 333 13.76 -13.38 7.03
N LEU A 334 14.84 -12.64 7.27
CA LEU A 334 15.17 -11.43 6.53
C LEU A 334 15.37 -11.76 5.05
N THR A 335 16.09 -12.83 4.72
CA THR A 335 16.29 -13.24 3.32
C THR A 335 14.98 -13.63 2.66
N ILE A 336 14.08 -14.34 3.34
CA ILE A 336 12.75 -14.68 2.79
C ILE A 336 11.90 -13.42 2.55
N ILE A 337 11.89 -12.46 3.49
CA ILE A 337 11.17 -11.19 3.33
C ILE A 337 11.73 -10.41 2.13
N MET A 338 13.05 -10.28 2.02
CA MET A 338 13.71 -9.56 0.93
C MET A 338 13.52 -10.24 -0.42
N LEU A 339 13.63 -11.57 -0.46
CA LEU A 339 13.36 -12.34 -1.67
C LEU A 339 11.91 -12.15 -2.12
N SER A 340 10.96 -12.10 -1.19
CA SER A 340 9.54 -11.84 -1.51
C SER A 340 9.35 -10.45 -2.13
N TYR A 341 10.07 -9.44 -1.66
CA TYR A 341 10.05 -8.09 -2.25
C TYR A 341 10.66 -8.06 -3.66
N ILE A 342 11.83 -8.67 -3.85
CA ILE A 342 12.48 -8.73 -5.16
C ILE A 342 11.60 -9.49 -6.17
N MET A 343 11.01 -10.61 -5.75
CA MET A 343 10.08 -11.36 -6.60
C MET A 343 8.81 -10.57 -6.93
N HIS A 344 8.39 -9.64 -6.08
CA HIS A 344 7.28 -8.73 -6.40
C HIS A 344 7.65 -7.75 -7.51
N SER A 345 8.91 -7.28 -7.57
CA SER A 345 9.37 -6.40 -8.65
C SER A 345 9.52 -7.08 -10.04
N ILE A 346 9.30 -8.39 -10.12
CA ILE A 346 9.41 -9.17 -11.37
C ILE A 346 8.02 -9.72 -11.76
N ASP A 347 7.38 -9.09 -12.73
CA ASP A 347 5.99 -9.40 -13.16
C ASP A 347 5.78 -10.88 -13.53
N ALA A 348 6.77 -11.53 -14.12
CA ALA A 348 6.69 -12.93 -14.58
C ALA A 348 6.36 -13.93 -13.44
N PHE A 349 6.72 -13.63 -12.19
CA PHE A 349 6.48 -14.51 -11.05
C PHE A 349 5.26 -14.11 -10.21
N MET A 350 4.57 -13.02 -10.58
CA MET A 350 3.54 -12.40 -9.75
C MET A 350 2.37 -13.34 -9.43
N ASN A 351 1.90 -14.14 -10.39
CA ASN A 351 0.75 -15.02 -10.19
C ASN A 351 1.07 -16.28 -9.37
N ALA A 352 2.17 -16.96 -9.68
CA ALA A 352 2.54 -18.20 -9.01
C ALA A 352 2.97 -17.96 -7.54
N ASN A 353 3.71 -16.88 -7.30
CA ASN A 353 4.23 -16.59 -5.97
C ASN A 353 3.10 -16.23 -4.98
N ARG A 354 2.04 -15.55 -5.44
CA ARG A 354 0.86 -15.19 -4.61
C ARG A 354 0.08 -16.38 -4.06
N LEU A 355 0.11 -17.53 -4.72
CA LEU A 355 -0.60 -18.72 -4.24
C LEU A 355 0.09 -19.35 -3.02
N PHE A 356 1.42 -19.25 -2.95
CA PHE A 356 2.20 -19.99 -1.96
C PHE A 356 2.89 -19.11 -0.92
N ASN A 357 3.14 -17.84 -1.24
CA ASN A 357 3.91 -16.96 -0.40
C ASN A 357 3.01 -16.05 0.47
N PRO A 358 2.90 -16.31 1.79
CA PRO A 358 2.04 -15.54 2.69
C PRO A 358 2.49 -14.08 2.85
N ILE A 359 3.78 -13.78 2.62
CA ILE A 359 4.34 -12.42 2.72
C ILE A 359 3.95 -11.58 1.52
N TYR A 360 3.67 -12.20 0.36
CA TYR A 360 3.33 -11.47 -0.86
C TYR A 360 2.02 -10.68 -0.72
N HIS A 361 1.09 -11.12 0.13
CA HIS A 361 -0.18 -10.42 0.40
C HIS A 361 -0.03 -9.05 1.08
N ILE A 362 1.21 -8.63 1.34
CA ILE A 362 1.56 -7.26 1.76
C ILE A 362 1.29 -6.23 0.64
N PHE A 363 1.42 -6.61 -0.63
CA PHE A 363 1.20 -5.72 -1.79
C PHE A 363 -0.28 -5.73 -2.20
N TYR A 364 -1.09 -5.02 -1.42
CA TYR A 364 -2.54 -5.01 -1.56
C TYR A 364 -3.02 -4.22 -2.79
N GLU A 365 -2.29 -3.19 -3.22
CA GLU A 365 -2.66 -2.36 -4.38
C GLU A 365 -2.81 -3.22 -5.64
N ASP A 366 -1.92 -4.19 -5.82
CA ASP A 366 -2.02 -5.12 -6.93
C ASP A 366 -3.21 -6.07 -6.80
N LEU A 367 -3.56 -6.50 -5.58
CA LEU A 367 -4.73 -7.36 -5.34
C LEU A 367 -6.05 -6.64 -5.69
N MET A 368 -6.04 -5.31 -5.66
CA MET A 368 -7.16 -4.46 -6.09
C MET A 368 -7.20 -4.28 -7.61
N SER A 369 -6.03 -4.33 -8.26
CA SER A 369 -5.90 -4.13 -9.70
C SER A 369 -6.51 -5.30 -10.49
N SER A 370 -7.09 -5.01 -11.65
CA SER A 370 -7.89 -5.92 -12.48
C SER A 370 -7.09 -7.04 -13.17
N GLN A 371 -5.88 -7.36 -12.72
CA GLN A 371 -4.98 -8.30 -13.40
C GLN A 371 -4.93 -9.68 -12.72
N LEU A 372 -5.49 -9.83 -11.51
CA LEU A 372 -5.20 -10.98 -10.64
C LEU A 372 -6.45 -11.74 -10.19
N LYS A 373 -6.28 -13.06 -10.00
CA LYS A 373 -7.36 -14.01 -9.66
C LYS A 373 -7.54 -14.27 -8.14
N VAL A 374 -6.72 -13.66 -7.28
CA VAL A 374 -6.64 -13.99 -5.86
C VAL A 374 -7.08 -12.80 -5.01
N ASN A 375 -7.95 -13.03 -4.01
CA ASN A 375 -8.49 -11.98 -3.14
C ASN A 375 -7.79 -11.90 -1.77
N HIS A 376 -8.08 -10.84 -1.00
CA HIS A 376 -7.63 -10.57 0.38
C HIS A 376 -8.00 -11.70 1.34
N SER A 377 -9.18 -12.28 1.16
CA SER A 377 -9.65 -13.42 1.96
C SER A 377 -8.75 -14.64 1.78
N TYR A 378 -8.23 -14.89 0.58
CA TYR A 378 -7.27 -15.97 0.34
C TYR A 378 -5.97 -15.75 1.13
N GLY A 379 -5.44 -14.52 1.11
CA GLY A 379 -4.23 -14.19 1.87
C GLY A 379 -4.40 -14.42 3.38
N ILE A 380 -5.52 -13.97 3.94
CA ILE A 380 -5.86 -14.20 5.35
C ILE A 380 -5.96 -15.70 5.65
N LEU A 381 -6.65 -16.47 4.80
CA LEU A 381 -6.79 -17.91 4.97
C LEU A 381 -5.44 -18.63 4.87
N LEU A 382 -4.61 -18.29 3.89
CA LEU A 382 -3.27 -18.85 3.68
C LEU A 382 -2.38 -18.58 4.90
N GLN A 383 -2.31 -17.34 5.37
CA GLN A 383 -1.52 -16.93 6.52
C GLN A 383 -1.98 -17.64 7.80
N LEU A 384 -3.29 -17.72 8.06
CA LEU A 384 -3.84 -18.44 9.22
C LEU A 384 -3.54 -19.94 9.14
N LEU A 385 -3.79 -20.57 7.99
CA LEU A 385 -3.53 -22.00 7.78
C LEU A 385 -2.05 -22.32 8.00
N LEU A 386 -1.13 -21.58 7.38
CA LEU A 386 0.30 -21.79 7.56
C LEU A 386 0.73 -21.53 9.00
N SER A 387 0.21 -20.49 9.66
CA SER A 387 0.53 -20.21 11.07
C SER A 387 0.09 -21.37 11.98
N THR A 388 -1.10 -21.93 11.80
CA THR A 388 -1.59 -23.06 12.61
C THR A 388 -0.76 -24.31 12.37
N LEU A 389 -0.41 -24.64 11.13
CA LEU A 389 0.49 -25.75 10.80
C LEU A 389 1.86 -25.59 11.46
N ILE A 390 2.46 -24.40 11.35
CA ILE A 390 3.76 -24.11 11.96
C ILE A 390 3.69 -24.23 13.49
N ILE A 391 2.63 -23.73 14.13
CA ILE A 391 2.43 -23.91 15.58
C ILE A 391 2.38 -25.39 15.94
N VAL A 392 1.60 -26.20 15.21
CA VAL A 392 1.48 -27.65 15.47
C VAL A 392 2.85 -28.33 15.35
N ILE A 393 3.56 -28.12 14.26
CA ILE A 393 4.91 -28.68 14.02
C ILE A 393 5.88 -28.26 15.13
N THR A 394 5.86 -26.97 15.48
CA THR A 394 6.76 -26.42 16.50
C THR A 394 6.44 -27.00 17.87
N THR A 395 5.17 -27.15 18.24
CA THR A 395 4.79 -27.77 19.53
C THR A 395 5.18 -29.24 19.61
N PHE A 396 5.12 -29.99 18.50
CA PHE A 396 5.56 -31.38 18.45
C PHE A 396 7.07 -31.48 18.67
N LYS A 397 7.84 -30.67 17.93
CA LYS A 397 9.30 -30.59 18.11
C LYS A 397 9.68 -30.14 19.51
N PHE A 398 9.00 -29.13 20.05
CA PHE A 398 9.27 -28.58 21.37
C PHE A 398 8.98 -29.56 22.52
N LYS A 399 7.99 -30.44 22.35
CA LYS A 399 7.68 -31.50 23.32
C LYS A 399 8.81 -32.54 23.39
N ASN A 400 9.34 -32.93 22.24
CA ASN A 400 10.32 -34.01 22.10
C ASN A 400 11.77 -33.52 22.18
N LYS A 401 11.97 -32.21 22.35
CA LYS A 401 13.31 -31.62 22.44
C LYS A 401 13.89 -31.88 23.82
N ASP A 402 15.00 -32.61 23.84
CA ASP A 402 15.78 -32.83 25.05
C ASP A 402 16.40 -31.53 25.55
N LEU A 403 16.61 -31.46 26.87
CA LEU A 403 17.40 -30.40 27.48
C LEU A 403 18.81 -30.51 26.93
N VAL A 404 19.14 -29.72 25.92
CA VAL A 404 20.51 -29.58 25.44
C VAL A 404 21.28 -28.94 26.58
N GLY A 405 21.98 -29.75 27.37
CA GLY A 405 23.09 -29.25 28.16
C GLY A 405 24.13 -28.72 27.17
N ILE A 406 24.60 -27.50 27.39
CA ILE A 406 25.68 -26.93 26.60
C ILE A 406 26.82 -27.95 26.57
N ARG A 407 27.09 -28.53 25.39
CA ARG A 407 28.44 -29.04 25.11
C ARG A 407 29.27 -27.78 25.05
N GLY A 408 30.13 -27.60 26.05
CA GLY A 408 31.04 -26.47 26.12
C GLY A 408 31.82 -26.38 24.81
N GLU A 409 31.73 -25.22 24.17
CA GLU A 409 32.77 -24.69 23.29
C GLU A 409 33.42 -23.52 24.00
#